data_AF-A0A1Q7WJA6-F1
#
_entry.id   AF-A0A1Q7WJA6-F1
#
_cell.length_a   1.000
_cell.length_b   1.000
_cell.length_c   1.000
_cell.angle_alpha   90.00
_cell.angle_beta   90.00
_cell.angle_gamma   90.00
#
_symmetry.space_group_name_H-M   'P 1'
#
loop_
_entity.id
_entity.type
_entity.pdbx_description
1 polymer ?
#
loop_
_entity_poly.entity_id
_entity_poly.type
_entity_poly.pdbx_seq_one_letter_code
_entity_poly.pdbx_strand_id
1 'polypeptide(L)'
;MLAAAFAGPFSRLLAGGAGLGVAAGLCYAAGDVGTKAAVGGGARLLFALPVLTAHGLGFVFLQLGFQRGGALNTAGVATLFTNAVPIAAGMVLYGDGLPTGGLGVARLLSFAAVVAGAALLTRGPGAPLDAVPAATLSAR
;
A
#
# COMPACT_ATOMS: atom_id res chain seq x y z
N MET A 1 -15.54 14.82 -23.36
CA MET A 1 -14.81 13.54 -23.49
C MET A 1 -13.67 13.37 -22.48
N LEU A 2 -12.88 14.40 -22.14
CA LEU A 2 -11.84 14.31 -21.09
C LEU A 2 -12.39 13.95 -19.68
N ALA A 3 -13.58 14.43 -19.31
CA ALA A 3 -14.20 14.10 -18.02
C ALA A 3 -14.60 12.62 -17.89
N ALA A 4 -14.99 11.96 -18.99
CA ALA A 4 -15.36 10.54 -18.98
C ALA A 4 -14.14 9.61 -18.84
N ALA A 5 -12.98 10.05 -19.34
CA ALA A 5 -11.72 9.32 -19.20
C ALA A 5 -11.19 9.32 -17.75
N PHE A 6 -11.51 10.34 -16.95
CA PHE A 6 -11.18 10.40 -15.51
C PHE A 6 -12.26 9.79 -14.62
N ALA A 7 -13.54 9.82 -15.02
CA ALA A 7 -14.64 9.25 -14.23
C ALA A 7 -14.62 7.71 -14.17
N GLY A 8 -14.18 7.03 -15.22
CA GLY A 8 -14.08 5.56 -15.27
C GLY A 8 -13.06 4.95 -14.29
N PRO A 9 -11.81 5.44 -14.23
CA PRO A 9 -10.83 5.01 -13.23
C PRO A 9 -11.24 5.39 -11.80
N PHE A 10 -11.78 6.60 -11.61
CA PHE A 10 -12.17 7.10 -10.28
C PHE A 10 -13.38 6.33 -9.71
N SER A 11 -14.38 6.01 -10.53
CA SER A 11 -15.51 5.17 -10.10
C SER A 11 -15.09 3.74 -9.71
N ARG A 12 -14.05 3.18 -10.35
CA ARG A 12 -13.45 1.90 -9.95
C ARG A 12 -12.61 2.01 -8.67
N LEU A 13 -11.96 3.14 -8.44
CA LEU A 13 -11.29 3.46 -7.17
C LEU A 13 -12.28 3.62 -6.01
N LEU A 14 -13.53 4.03 -6.29
CA LEU A 14 -14.61 4.10 -5.31
C LEU A 14 -15.39 2.79 -5.13
N ALA A 15 -15.12 1.73 -5.90
CA ALA A 15 -15.67 0.41 -5.62
C ALA A 15 -15.18 -0.03 -4.23
N GLY A 16 -16.09 -0.47 -3.35
CA GLY A 16 -15.88 -0.50 -1.90
C GLY A 16 -14.51 -0.99 -1.41
N GLY A 17 -14.02 -2.12 -1.94
CA GLY A 17 -12.69 -2.65 -1.61
C GLY A 17 -11.51 -1.78 -2.05
N ALA A 18 -11.56 -1.19 -3.25
CA ALA A 18 -10.51 -0.31 -3.74
C ALA A 18 -10.45 1.00 -2.93
N GLY A 19 -11.60 1.57 -2.57
CA GLY A 19 -11.66 2.80 -1.77
C GLY A 19 -11.11 2.59 -0.36
N LEU A 20 -11.46 1.46 0.27
CA LEU A 20 -10.89 1.04 1.55
C LEU A 20 -9.40 0.73 1.43
N GLY A 21 -8.96 0.18 0.30
CA GLY A 21 -7.54 0.00 -0.01
C GLY A 21 -6.77 1.33 -0.09
N VAL A 22 -7.33 2.36 -0.73
CA VAL A 22 -6.71 3.71 -0.75
C VAL A 22 -6.62 4.26 0.67
N ALA A 23 -7.69 4.19 1.46
CA ALA A 23 -7.69 4.66 2.84
C ALA A 23 -6.65 3.93 3.69
N ALA A 24 -6.59 2.59 3.57
CA ALA A 24 -5.59 1.78 4.25
C ALA A 24 -4.17 2.18 3.88
N GLY A 25 -3.88 2.31 2.57
CA GLY A 25 -2.56 2.66 2.08
C GLY A 25 -2.11 4.06 2.48
N LEU A 26 -3.02 5.05 2.49
CA LEU A 26 -2.72 6.41 2.96
C LEU A 26 -2.44 6.45 4.47
N CYS A 27 -3.22 5.70 5.27
CA CYS A 27 -3.00 5.60 6.71
C CYS A 27 -1.65 4.93 7.03
N TYR A 28 -1.33 3.81 6.38
CA TYR A 28 -0.01 3.18 6.53
C TYR A 28 1.11 4.12 6.08
N ALA A 29 0.97 4.76 4.92
CA ALA A 29 1.98 5.70 4.42
C ALA A 29 2.24 6.87 5.39
N ALA A 30 1.18 7.44 5.99
CA ALA A 30 1.32 8.47 7.01
C ALA A 30 2.08 7.96 8.24
N GLY A 31 1.84 6.71 8.63
CA GLY A 31 2.59 6.03 9.68
C GLY A 31 4.07 5.83 9.32
N ASP A 32 4.39 5.41 8.10
CA ASP A 32 5.78 5.22 7.64
C ASP A 32 6.56 6.54 7.62
N VAL A 33 5.92 7.61 7.13
CA VAL A 33 6.47 8.98 7.16
C VAL A 33 6.67 9.45 8.60
N GLY A 34 5.67 9.26 9.47
CA GLY A 34 5.78 9.60 10.89
C GLY A 34 6.90 8.83 11.59
N THR A 35 7.09 7.56 11.24
CA THR A 35 8.16 6.71 11.79
C THR A 35 9.52 7.26 11.42
N LYS A 36 9.69 7.68 10.17
CA LYS A 36 10.92 8.33 9.70
C LYS A 36 11.21 9.64 10.44
N ALA A 37 10.19 10.45 10.75
CA ALA A 37 10.34 11.62 11.61
C ALA A 37 10.82 11.24 13.03
N ALA A 38 10.26 10.17 13.59
CA ALA A 38 10.55 9.71 14.95
C ALA A 38 11.98 9.16 15.14
N VAL A 39 12.61 8.62 14.08
CA VAL A 39 13.99 8.08 14.13
C VAL A 39 15.00 9.11 14.66
N GLY A 40 14.78 10.40 14.43
CA GLY A 40 15.65 11.46 14.95
C GLY A 40 15.64 11.63 16.48
N GLY A 41 14.77 10.93 17.21
CA GLY A 41 14.71 10.94 18.67
C GLY A 41 14.24 12.27 19.29
N GLY A 42 14.43 12.41 20.61
CA GLY A 42 14.05 13.60 21.37
C GLY A 42 12.55 13.89 21.30
N ALA A 43 12.18 15.16 21.11
CA ALA A 43 10.77 15.57 20.97
C ALA A 43 10.06 14.91 19.77
N ARG A 44 10.80 14.40 18.78
CA ARG A 44 10.21 13.71 17.61
C ARG A 44 9.64 12.35 17.98
N LEU A 45 9.98 11.78 19.16
CA LEU A 45 9.32 10.58 19.67
C LEU A 45 7.82 10.78 19.92
N LEU A 46 7.35 12.03 20.02
CA LEU A 46 5.92 12.34 20.04
C LEU A 46 5.19 11.85 18.79
N PHE A 47 5.89 11.62 17.67
CA PHE A 47 5.31 10.99 16.48
C PHE A 47 4.93 9.51 16.70
N ALA A 48 5.41 8.85 17.76
CA ALA A 48 5.05 7.45 18.03
C ALA A 48 3.52 7.27 18.16
N LEU A 49 2.83 8.21 18.80
CA LEU A 49 1.38 8.14 18.96
C LEU A 49 0.64 8.24 17.60
N PRO A 50 0.84 9.28 16.77
CA PRO A 50 0.21 9.34 15.45
C PRO A 50 0.62 8.16 14.56
N VAL A 51 1.86 7.67 14.64
CA VAL A 51 2.32 6.46 13.91
C VAL A 51 1.46 5.25 14.26
N LEU A 52 1.27 4.96 15.55
CA LEU A 52 0.45 3.84 16.00
C LEU A 52 -1.01 4.01 15.59
N THR A 53 -1.57 5.20 15.72
CA THR A 53 -2.95 5.46 15.29
C THR A 53 -3.12 5.29 13.78
N ALA A 54 -2.18 5.76 12.98
CA ALA A 54 -2.23 5.68 11.53
C ALA A 54 -2.12 4.23 11.06
N HIS A 55 -1.18 3.44 11.60
CA HIS A 55 -1.08 2.02 11.31
C HIS A 55 -2.31 1.23 11.78
N GLY A 56 -2.83 1.53 12.97
CA GLY A 56 -4.04 0.89 13.49
C GLY A 56 -5.26 1.15 12.61
N LEU A 57 -5.47 2.40 12.18
CA LEU A 57 -6.52 2.75 11.23
C LEU A 57 -6.28 2.11 9.85
N GLY A 58 -5.04 2.08 9.39
CA GLY A 58 -4.64 1.42 8.14
C GLY A 58 -5.01 -0.06 8.15
N PHE A 59 -4.72 -0.76 9.26
CA PHE A 59 -5.13 -2.13 9.48
C PHE A 59 -6.66 -2.26 9.42
N VAL A 60 -7.41 -1.46 10.18
CA VAL A 60 -8.88 -1.51 10.21
C VAL A 60 -9.47 -1.33 8.80
N PHE A 61 -9.01 -0.34 8.03
CA PHE A 61 -9.50 -0.12 6.67
C PHE A 61 -9.13 -1.27 5.73
N LEU A 62 -7.93 -1.85 5.87
CA LEU A 62 -7.52 -2.98 5.06
C LEU A 62 -8.42 -4.20 5.34
N GLN A 63 -8.70 -4.47 6.60
CA GLN A 63 -9.58 -5.58 6.99
C GLN A 63 -11.01 -5.36 6.53
N LEU A 64 -11.56 -4.16 6.69
CA LEU A 64 -12.87 -3.81 6.13
C LEU A 64 -12.88 -3.96 4.61
N GLY A 65 -11.78 -3.62 3.94
CA GLY A 65 -11.64 -3.74 2.50
C GLY A 65 -11.56 -5.19 2.02
N PHE A 66 -11.02 -6.11 2.83
CA PHE A 66 -11.10 -7.55 2.57
C PHE A 66 -12.49 -8.12 2.84
N GLN A 67 -13.22 -7.59 3.82
CA GLN A 67 -14.58 -8.03 4.13
C GLN A 67 -15.61 -7.52 3.10
N ARG A 68 -15.39 -6.33 2.54
CA ARG A 68 -16.34 -5.63 1.66
C ARG A 68 -15.93 -5.62 0.18
N GLY A 69 -14.82 -6.26 -0.17
CA GLY A 69 -14.28 -6.28 -1.52
C GLY A 69 -13.31 -7.44 -1.76
N GLY A 70 -12.79 -7.54 -2.98
CA GLY A 70 -11.84 -8.60 -3.33
C GLY A 70 -10.44 -8.35 -2.77
N ALA A 71 -9.82 -9.41 -2.22
CA ALA A 71 -8.48 -9.36 -1.62
C ALA A 71 -7.44 -8.70 -2.54
N LEU A 72 -7.47 -9.01 -3.84
CA LEU A 72 -6.49 -8.51 -4.79
C LEU A 72 -6.61 -6.99 -5.03
N ASN A 73 -7.83 -6.45 -5.18
CA ASN A 73 -8.03 -5.02 -5.38
C ASN A 73 -7.69 -4.22 -4.13
N THR A 74 -8.13 -4.69 -2.96
CA THR A 74 -7.89 -3.99 -1.69
C THR A 74 -6.40 -4.02 -1.33
N ALA A 75 -5.78 -5.20 -1.30
CA ALA A 75 -4.36 -5.33 -0.94
C ALA A 75 -3.47 -4.64 -1.96
N GLY A 76 -3.76 -4.79 -3.27
CA GLY A 76 -2.97 -4.19 -4.33
C GLY A 76 -2.98 -2.66 -4.26
N VAL A 77 -4.17 -2.05 -4.12
CA VAL A 77 -4.30 -0.60 -4.00
C VAL A 77 -3.65 -0.10 -2.71
N ALA A 78 -3.90 -0.76 -1.57
CA ALA A 78 -3.26 -0.38 -0.31
C ALA A 78 -1.73 -0.41 -0.43
N THR A 79 -1.17 -1.50 -0.96
CA THR A 79 0.28 -1.67 -1.16
C THR A 79 0.86 -0.57 -2.05
N LEU A 80 0.16 -0.21 -3.14
CA LEU A 80 0.61 0.87 -4.02
C LEU A 80 0.76 2.18 -3.26
N PHE A 81 -0.24 2.58 -2.47
CA PHE A 81 -0.20 3.83 -1.71
C PHE A 81 0.80 3.78 -0.54
N THR A 82 0.89 2.65 0.18
CA THR A 82 1.87 2.43 1.25
C THR A 82 3.31 2.58 0.76
N ASN A 83 3.60 2.29 -0.51
CA ASN A 83 4.95 2.45 -1.04
C ASN A 83 5.16 3.80 -1.76
N ALA A 84 4.22 4.18 -2.63
CA ALA A 84 4.39 5.36 -3.48
C ALA A 84 4.41 6.67 -2.66
N VAL A 85 3.53 6.80 -1.67
CA VAL A 85 3.41 8.03 -0.88
C VAL A 85 4.65 8.26 -0.01
N PRO A 86 5.18 7.27 0.75
CA PRO A 86 6.40 7.49 1.53
C PRO A 86 7.65 7.72 0.67
N ILE A 87 7.73 7.14 -0.53
CA ILE A 87 8.80 7.47 -1.49
C ILE A 87 8.73 8.95 -1.87
N ALA A 88 7.56 9.45 -2.26
CA ALA A 88 7.35 10.85 -2.60
C ALA A 88 7.61 11.79 -1.41
N ALA A 89 7.09 11.44 -0.23
CA ALA A 89 7.32 12.19 1.00
C ALA A 89 8.80 12.17 1.42
N GLY A 90 9.51 11.05 1.22
CA GLY A 90 10.96 10.95 1.37
C GLY A 90 11.70 12.02 0.58
N MET A 91 11.38 12.14 -0.70
CA MET A 91 12.00 13.11 -1.61
C MET A 91 11.66 14.56 -1.23
N VAL A 92 10.39 14.85 -0.92
CA VAL A 92 9.90 16.23 -0.70
C VAL A 92 10.19 16.74 0.71
N LEU A 93 10.00 15.89 1.73
CA LEU A 93 10.03 16.30 3.13
C LEU A 93 11.40 16.05 3.80
N TYR A 94 12.12 15.03 3.37
CA TYR A 94 13.40 14.62 3.98
C TYR A 94 14.60 14.81 3.05
N GLY A 95 14.38 15.20 1.79
CA GLY A 95 15.46 15.41 0.82
C GLY A 95 16.09 14.11 0.32
N ASP A 96 15.43 12.96 0.48
CA ASP A 96 15.90 11.65 -0.01
C ASP A 96 15.66 11.49 -1.51
N GLY A 97 16.10 12.48 -2.28
CA GLY A 97 16.04 12.47 -3.74
C GLY A 97 16.74 11.25 -4.34
N LEU A 98 16.45 10.97 -5.62
CA LEU A 98 17.18 9.94 -6.32
C LEU A 98 18.67 10.31 -6.41
N PRO A 99 19.58 9.35 -6.19
CA PRO A 99 21.00 9.58 -6.42
C PRO A 99 21.24 10.04 -7.85
N THR A 100 22.14 11.00 -8.06
CA THR A 100 22.51 11.45 -9.40
C THR A 100 23.39 10.42 -10.12
N GLY A 101 23.31 10.39 -11.45
CA GLY A 101 24.16 9.54 -12.28
C GLY A 101 23.81 8.05 -12.23
N GLY A 102 24.80 7.18 -12.36
CA GLY A 102 24.61 5.73 -12.51
C GLY A 102 23.89 5.05 -11.35
N LEU A 103 24.05 5.56 -10.12
CA LEU A 103 23.38 5.01 -8.93
C LEU A 103 21.85 5.23 -8.96
N GLY A 104 21.40 6.36 -9.52
CA GLY A 104 19.98 6.64 -9.73
C GLY A 104 19.37 5.67 -10.75
N VAL A 105 20.09 5.45 -11.86
CA VAL A 105 19.70 4.48 -12.89
C VAL A 105 19.62 3.07 -12.30
N ALA A 106 20.64 2.64 -11.56
CA ALA A 106 20.66 1.33 -10.91
C ALA A 106 19.47 1.16 -9.96
N ARG A 107 19.16 2.17 -9.13
CA ARG A 107 17.99 2.14 -8.22
C ARG A 107 16.67 1.99 -8.98
N LEU A 108 16.49 2.71 -10.08
CA LEU A 108 15.29 2.61 -10.93
C LEU A 108 15.16 1.22 -11.56
N LEU A 109 16.26 0.69 -12.11
CA LEU A 109 16.28 -0.64 -12.71
C LEU A 109 16.00 -1.73 -11.69
N SER A 110 16.57 -1.63 -10.48
CA SER A 110 16.28 -2.56 -9.38
C SER A 110 14.81 -2.51 -8.98
N PHE A 111 14.23 -1.32 -8.84
CA PHE A 111 12.80 -1.18 -8.55
C PHE A 111 11.93 -1.82 -9.65
N ALA A 112 12.23 -1.52 -10.92
CA ALA A 112 11.53 -2.10 -12.06
C ALA A 112 11.66 -3.64 -12.10
N ALA A 113 12.84 -4.17 -11.80
CA ALA A 113 13.08 -5.62 -11.76
C ALA A 113 12.26 -6.29 -10.63
N VAL A 114 12.17 -5.68 -9.45
CA VAL A 114 11.34 -6.19 -8.35
C VAL A 114 9.86 -6.19 -8.73
N VAL A 115 9.35 -5.11 -9.33
CA VAL A 115 7.96 -5.02 -9.79
C VAL A 115 7.68 -6.06 -10.89
N ALA A 116 8.59 -6.22 -11.85
CA ALA A 116 8.45 -7.23 -12.90
C ALA A 116 8.48 -8.64 -12.33
N GLY A 117 9.38 -8.93 -11.38
CA GLY A 117 9.46 -10.22 -10.70
C GLY A 117 8.16 -10.55 -9.95
N ALA A 118 7.62 -9.58 -9.20
CA ALA A 118 6.32 -9.73 -8.53
C ALA A 118 5.19 -10.02 -9.55
N ALA A 119 5.13 -9.27 -10.65
CA ALA A 119 4.13 -9.48 -11.69
C ALA A 119 4.25 -10.88 -12.32
N LEU A 120 5.47 -11.35 -12.60
CA LEU A 120 5.72 -12.69 -13.15
C LEU A 120 5.32 -13.80 -12.16
N LEU A 121 5.62 -13.65 -10.86
CA LEU A 121 5.21 -14.59 -9.82
C LEU A 121 3.69 -14.72 -9.71
N THR A 122 2.95 -13.63 -9.92
CA THR A 122 1.48 -13.61 -9.82
C THR A 122 0.76 -14.21 -11.04
N ARG A 123 1.46 -14.59 -12.11
CA ARG A 123 0.86 -15.15 -13.34
C ARG A 123 0.56 -16.65 -13.30
N GLY A 124 1.05 -17.38 -12.30
CA GLY A 124 0.75 -18.81 -12.14
C GLY A 124 -0.73 -19.06 -11.79
N PRO A 125 -1.28 -20.27 -12.04
CA PRO A 125 -2.64 -20.62 -11.63
C PRO A 125 -2.72 -20.60 -10.10
N GLY A 126 -3.10 -19.46 -9.53
CA GLY A 126 -3.35 -19.33 -8.11
C GLY A 126 -4.51 -20.24 -7.72
N ALA A 127 -4.32 -21.08 -6.71
CA ALA A 127 -5.43 -21.75 -6.06
C ALA A 127 -6.45 -20.67 -5.62
N PRO A 128 -7.75 -20.83 -5.91
CA PRO A 128 -8.75 -19.89 -5.45
C PRO A 128 -8.61 -19.71 -3.93
N LEU A 129 -8.45 -18.45 -3.47
CA LEU A 129 -8.35 -18.14 -2.05
C LEU A 129 -9.64 -18.46 -1.27
N ASP A 130 -10.71 -18.80 -1.99
CA ASP A 130 -12.00 -19.28 -1.47
C ASP A 130 -12.02 -20.80 -1.19
N ALA A 131 -10.96 -21.53 -1.55
CA ALA A 131 -10.88 -22.99 -1.41
C ALA A 131 -10.31 -23.44 -0.04
N VAL A 132 -10.77 -22.85 1.07
CA VAL A 132 -10.72 -23.55 2.36
C VAL A 132 -11.99 -24.39 2.43
N PRO A 133 -11.92 -25.73 2.29
CA PRO A 133 -13.10 -26.56 2.41
C PRO A 133 -13.67 -26.38 3.83
N ALA A 134 -14.96 -26.03 3.94
CA ALA A 134 -15.69 -25.93 5.20
C ALA A 134 -15.67 -27.23 6.05
N ALA A 135 -15.05 -28.29 5.56
CA ALA A 135 -14.95 -29.61 6.19
C ALA A 135 -14.12 -29.62 7.49
N THR A 136 -13.31 -28.61 7.79
CA THR A 136 -12.51 -28.57 9.04
C THR A 136 -13.19 -27.92 10.24
N LEU A 137 -14.36 -27.29 10.06
CA LEU A 137 -15.09 -26.61 11.15
C LEU A 137 -16.18 -27.48 11.82
N SER A 138 -16.46 -28.69 11.33
CA SER A 138 -17.52 -29.57 11.87
C SER A 138 -17.01 -30.66 12.83
N ALA A 139 -15.71 -30.66 13.18
CA ALA A 139 -15.11 -31.73 13.98
C ALA A 139 -14.55 -31.28 15.35
N ARG A 140 -15.08 -30.20 15.93
CA ARG A 140 -14.82 -29.82 17.32
C ARG A 140 -16.09 -29.46 18.05
#